data_AF-A0A7W1FA78-F1
#
_entry.id   AF-A0A7W1FA78-F1
#
_cell.length_a   1.000
_cell.length_b   1.000
_cell.length_c   1.000
_cell.angle_alpha   90.00
_cell.angle_beta   90.00
_cell.angle_gamma   90.00
#
_symmetry.space_group_name_H-M   'P 1'
#
loop_
_entity.id
_entity.type
_entity.pdbx_description
1 polymer ?
#
loop_
_entity_poly.entity_id
_entity_poly.type
_entity_poly.pdbx_seq_one_letter_code
_entity_poly.pdbx_strand_id
1 'polypeptide(L)'
;MLPRLQRAHRRSLVRQERWTQGDLARHPEPRELIRSVRRPGNRDEHGRLVQVFDARRVLVEDVHENRVVRHTALEVRRRLRDLAERAEGDAAEILVELDTALAAAPFLHGVSALDARPTVPTATLSGDPLYRTVFRTWLHLTR
;
A
#
# COMPACT_ATOMS: atom_id res chain seq x y z
N MET A 1 -7.92 12.57 10.90
CA MET A 1 -7.25 11.25 11.07
C MET A 1 -6.34 10.91 9.91
N LEU A 2 -6.82 10.91 8.66
CA LEU A 2 -6.01 10.59 7.46
C LEU A 2 -4.69 11.37 7.34
N PRO A 3 -4.62 12.68 7.65
CA PRO A 3 -3.34 13.41 7.66
C PRO A 3 -2.32 12.88 8.68
N ARG A 4 -2.79 12.30 9.80
CA ARG A 4 -1.91 11.64 10.78
C ARG A 4 -1.40 10.31 10.23
N LEU A 5 -2.28 9.54 9.58
CA LEU A 5 -1.88 8.30 8.91
C LEU A 5 -0.89 8.54 7.77
N GLN A 6 -0.98 9.64 7.01
CA GLN A 6 0.03 9.96 5.99
C GLN A 6 1.47 9.93 6.57
N ARG A 7 1.67 10.40 7.80
CA ARG A 7 2.99 10.43 8.46
C ARG A 7 3.40 9.10 9.09
N ALA A 8 2.43 8.25 9.43
CA ALA A 8 2.64 7.05 10.25
C ALA A 8 2.08 5.76 9.63
N HIS A 9 1.72 5.78 8.34
CA HIS A 9 1.10 4.64 7.68
C HIS A 9 2.05 3.43 7.70
N ARG A 10 1.44 2.26 7.80
CA ARG A 10 2.17 1.00 7.87
C ARG A 10 2.84 0.74 6.53
N ARG A 11 4.09 0.31 6.60
CA ARG A 11 4.87 -0.14 5.45
C ARG A 11 5.40 -1.53 5.75
N SER A 12 5.43 -2.39 4.73
CA SER A 12 6.05 -3.69 4.81
C SER A 12 7.32 -3.72 3.96
N LEU A 13 8.33 -4.43 4.44
CA LEU A 13 9.56 -4.64 3.70
C LEU A 13 9.40 -5.92 2.87
N VAL A 14 9.31 -5.77 1.55
CA VAL A 14 9.13 -6.91 0.63
C VAL A 14 10.38 -7.11 -0.20
N ARG A 15 10.67 -8.37 -0.52
CA ARG A 15 11.71 -8.73 -1.48
C ARG A 15 11.18 -8.53 -2.89
N GLN A 16 11.75 -7.58 -3.61
CA GLN A 16 11.50 -7.35 -5.02
C GLN A 16 12.65 -7.93 -5.83
N GLU A 17 12.31 -8.87 -6.69
CA GLU A 17 13.27 -9.58 -7.54
C GLU A 17 13.18 -9.03 -8.97
N ARG A 18 14.32 -8.61 -9.54
CA ARG A 18 14.36 -8.08 -10.90
C ARG A 18 15.67 -8.38 -11.60
N TRP A 19 15.61 -8.52 -12.92
CA TRP A 19 16.79 -8.47 -13.77
C TRP A 19 17.18 -7.02 -13.99
N THR A 20 18.43 -6.68 -13.74
CA THR A 20 19.00 -5.35 -13.99
C THR A 20 20.28 -5.50 -14.79
N GLN A 21 20.74 -4.44 -15.44
CA GLN A 21 22.08 -4.45 -16.03
C GLN A 21 23.15 -4.59 -14.95
N GLY A 22 24.25 -5.29 -15.27
CA GLY A 22 25.32 -5.58 -14.32
C GLY A 22 25.83 -4.33 -13.58
N ASP A 23 26.02 -3.25 -14.32
CA ASP A 23 26.56 -1.98 -13.80
C ASP A 23 25.57 -1.23 -12.87
N LEU A 24 24.27 -1.58 -12.95
CA LEU A 24 23.20 -1.00 -12.13
C LEU A 24 22.83 -1.87 -10.91
N ALA A 25 23.40 -3.07 -10.83
CA ALA A 25 23.23 -3.97 -9.68
C ALA A 25 24.01 -3.40 -8.49
N ARG A 26 23.31 -3.06 -7.41
CA ARG A 26 23.94 -2.41 -6.25
C ARG A 26 24.69 -3.41 -5.37
N HIS A 27 24.03 -4.51 -4.99
CA HIS A 27 24.58 -5.57 -4.16
C HIS A 27 23.87 -6.90 -4.42
N PRO A 28 24.13 -7.57 -5.55
CA PRO A 28 23.56 -8.88 -5.83
C PRO A 28 24.07 -9.89 -4.80
N GLU A 29 23.16 -10.65 -4.18
CA GLU A 29 23.57 -11.72 -3.27
C GLU A 29 24.35 -12.81 -4.02
N PRO A 30 25.32 -13.50 -3.40
CA PRO A 30 26.17 -14.49 -4.10
C PRO A 30 25.38 -15.58 -4.85
N ARG A 31 24.25 -16.03 -4.28
CA ARG A 31 23.36 -17.00 -4.93
C ARG A 31 22.74 -16.46 -6.24
N GLU A 32 22.46 -15.17 -6.30
CA GLU A 32 21.84 -14.53 -7.46
C GLU A 32 22.88 -14.25 -8.56
N LEU A 33 24.15 -14.05 -8.20
CA LEU A 33 25.26 -14.04 -9.15
C LEU A 33 25.40 -15.39 -9.86
N ILE A 34 25.35 -16.50 -9.09
CA ILE A 34 25.39 -17.86 -9.67
C ILE A 34 24.21 -18.07 -10.61
N ARG A 35 23.01 -17.65 -10.21
CA ARG A 35 21.80 -17.70 -11.05
C ARG A 35 21.97 -16.91 -12.35
N SER A 36 22.59 -15.74 -12.27
CA SER A 36 22.85 -14.86 -13.41
C SER A 36 23.87 -15.48 -14.38
N VAL A 37 24.91 -16.13 -13.86
CA VAL A 37 25.93 -16.84 -14.65
C VAL A 37 25.35 -18.02 -15.43
N ARG A 38 24.39 -18.75 -14.84
CA ARG A 38 23.78 -19.92 -15.47
C ARG A 38 22.82 -19.59 -16.61
N ARG A 39 22.46 -18.31 -16.80
CA ARG A 39 21.56 -17.89 -17.87
C ARG A 39 22.28 -17.92 -19.22
N PRO A 40 21.80 -18.72 -20.21
CA PRO A 40 22.41 -18.77 -21.53
C PRO A 40 22.41 -17.39 -22.20
N GLY A 41 23.52 -17.04 -22.87
CA GLY A 41 23.67 -15.76 -23.57
C GLY A 41 23.76 -14.52 -22.68
N ASN A 42 23.88 -14.67 -21.36
CA ASN A 42 23.94 -13.54 -20.42
C ASN A 42 25.37 -13.03 -20.16
N ARG A 43 26.26 -13.21 -21.13
CA ARG A 43 27.64 -12.73 -21.09
C ARG A 43 27.91 -11.87 -22.31
N ASP A 44 28.60 -10.75 -22.11
CA ASP A 44 29.10 -9.92 -23.20
C ASP A 44 30.29 -10.60 -23.89
N GLU A 45 30.81 -9.96 -24.94
CA GLU A 45 31.98 -10.42 -25.71
C GLU A 45 33.24 -10.55 -24.84
N HIS A 46 33.27 -9.90 -23.66
CA HIS A 46 34.37 -9.92 -22.70
C HIS A 46 34.11 -10.91 -21.55
N GLY A 47 33.04 -11.71 -21.62
CA GLY A 47 32.67 -12.70 -20.60
C GLY A 47 32.02 -12.14 -19.33
N ARG A 48 31.68 -10.84 -19.29
CA ARG A 48 31.03 -10.17 -18.16
C ARG A 48 29.52 -10.33 -18.22
N LEU A 49 28.85 -10.35 -17.06
CA LEU A 49 27.40 -10.48 -17.01
C LEU A 49 26.71 -9.24 -17.57
N VAL A 50 25.87 -9.44 -18.60
CA VAL A 50 25.05 -8.36 -19.18
C VAL A 50 23.92 -7.97 -18.22
N GLN A 51 23.24 -8.98 -17.68
CA GLN A 51 22.20 -8.81 -16.66
C GLN A 51 22.53 -9.56 -15.39
N VAL A 52 22.23 -8.95 -14.25
CA VAL A 52 22.36 -9.54 -12.93
C VAL A 52 20.98 -9.59 -12.28
N PHE A 53 20.67 -10.71 -11.66
CA PHE A 53 19.50 -10.86 -10.83
C PHE A 53 19.72 -10.12 -9.51
N ASP A 54 18.88 -9.13 -9.26
CA ASP A 54 18.99 -8.21 -8.13
C ASP A 54 17.72 -8.33 -7.29
N ALA A 55 17.90 -8.85 -6.08
CA ALA A 55 16.86 -8.97 -5.08
C ALA A 55 17.01 -7.82 -4.08
N ARG A 56 16.13 -6.83 -4.16
CA ARG A 56 16.14 -5.66 -3.26
C ARG A 56 15.02 -5.77 -2.24
N ARG A 57 15.27 -5.27 -1.04
CA ARG A 57 14.21 -5.05 -0.06
C ARG A 57 13.66 -3.64 -0.26
N VAL A 58 12.38 -3.53 -0.58
CA VAL A 58 11.69 -2.26 -0.77
C VAL A 58 10.55 -2.12 0.22
N LEU A 59 10.35 -0.90 0.72
CA LEU A 59 9.18 -0.59 1.54
C LEU A 59 7.99 -0.41 0.60
N VAL A 60 6.92 -1.15 0.85
CA VAL A 60 5.64 -0.97 0.16
C VAL A 60 4.58 -0.49 1.14
N GLU A 61 3.69 0.35 0.63
CA GLU A 61 2.54 0.88 1.35
C GLU A 61 1.31 -0.02 1.15
N ASP A 62 1.32 -0.88 0.13
CA ASP A 62 0.24 -1.83 -0.14
C ASP A 62 0.25 -3.01 0.85
N VAL A 63 -0.25 -2.73 2.04
CA VAL A 63 -0.40 -3.70 3.14
C VAL A 63 -1.86 -3.76 3.57
N HIS A 64 -2.26 -4.90 4.15
CA HIS A 64 -3.65 -5.17 4.53
C HIS A 64 -4.27 -4.01 5.32
N GLU A 65 -3.59 -3.51 6.34
CA GLU A 65 -4.06 -2.41 7.18
C GLU A 65 -4.38 -1.15 6.37
N ASN A 66 -3.53 -0.78 5.41
CA ASN A 66 -3.75 0.38 4.55
C ASN A 66 -4.89 0.13 3.56
N ARG A 67 -5.06 -1.12 3.08
CA ARG A 67 -6.21 -1.49 2.25
C ARG A 67 -7.52 -1.30 3.01
N VAL A 68 -7.55 -1.65 4.31
CA VAL A 68 -8.70 -1.38 5.19
C VAL A 68 -8.97 0.12 5.32
N VAL A 69 -7.94 0.95 5.51
CA VAL A 69 -8.08 2.42 5.55
C VAL A 69 -8.67 2.95 4.25
N ARG A 70 -8.08 2.58 3.11
CA ARG A 70 -8.54 3.00 1.79
C ARG A 70 -10.01 2.63 1.58
N HIS A 71 -10.35 1.37 1.83
CA HIS A 71 -11.69 0.86 1.62
C HIS A 71 -12.72 1.56 2.52
N THR A 72 -12.41 1.71 3.82
CA THR A 72 -13.29 2.41 4.77
C THR A 72 -13.54 3.85 4.34
N ALA A 73 -12.49 4.57 3.95
CA ALA A 73 -12.62 5.97 3.56
C ALA A 73 -13.47 6.13 2.28
N LEU A 74 -13.33 5.22 1.31
CA LEU A 74 -14.14 5.22 0.10
C LEU A 74 -15.61 4.90 0.39
N GLU A 75 -15.89 3.97 1.31
CA GLU A 75 -17.26 3.64 1.72
C GLU A 75 -17.93 4.79 2.46
N VAL A 76 -17.22 5.47 3.37
CA VAL A 76 -17.73 6.70 4.03
C VAL A 76 -18.01 7.77 2.99
N ARG A 77 -17.09 8.00 2.05
CA ARG A 77 -17.25 8.98 0.98
C ARG A 77 -18.48 8.70 0.13
N ARG A 78 -18.70 7.43 -0.24
CA ARG A 78 -19.87 6.99 -1.00
C ARG A 78 -21.17 7.34 -0.28
N ARG A 79 -21.29 6.97 1.00
CA ARG A 79 -22.49 7.25 1.80
C ARG A 79 -22.72 8.74 2.02
N LEU A 80 -21.67 9.51 2.29
CA LEU A 80 -21.77 10.96 2.43
C LEU A 80 -22.24 11.61 1.13
N ARG A 81 -21.82 11.11 -0.03
CA ARG A 81 -22.33 11.57 -1.32
C ARG A 81 -23.82 11.27 -1.47
N ASP A 82 -24.24 10.05 -1.16
CA ASP A 82 -25.66 9.68 -1.23
C ASP A 82 -26.54 10.55 -0.29
N LEU A 83 -26.04 10.88 0.90
CA LEU A 83 -26.72 11.76 1.86
C LEU A 83 -26.71 13.23 1.41
N ALA A 84 -25.60 13.71 0.85
CA ALA A 84 -25.49 15.07 0.32
C ALA A 84 -26.44 15.28 -0.88
N GLU A 85 -26.59 14.29 -1.75
CA GLU A 85 -27.56 14.32 -2.87
C GLU A 85 -29.00 14.43 -2.37
N ARG A 86 -29.31 13.91 -1.18
CA ARG A 86 -30.61 14.02 -0.52
C ARG A 86 -30.77 15.27 0.33
N ALA A 87 -29.77 16.16 0.36
CA ALA A 87 -29.70 17.33 1.22
C ALA A 87 -29.91 17.00 2.72
N GLU A 88 -29.42 15.84 3.18
CA GLU A 88 -29.55 15.40 4.57
C GLU A 88 -28.45 16.00 5.45
N GLY A 89 -28.82 16.95 6.31
CA GLY A 89 -27.94 17.54 7.33
C GLY A 89 -26.65 18.13 6.76
N ASP A 90 -25.55 17.96 7.50
CA ASP A 90 -24.24 18.54 7.17
C ASP A 90 -23.42 17.64 6.22
N ALA A 91 -24.04 16.69 5.52
CA ALA A 91 -23.34 15.68 4.73
C ALA A 91 -22.45 16.26 3.63
N ALA A 92 -22.88 17.35 2.98
CA ALA A 92 -22.10 18.02 1.93
C ALA A 92 -20.81 18.66 2.49
N GLU A 93 -20.87 19.29 3.66
CA GLU A 93 -19.71 19.90 4.32
C GLU A 93 -18.73 18.82 4.76
N ILE A 94 -19.23 17.77 5.42
CA ILE A 94 -18.41 16.62 5.86
C ILE A 94 -17.76 15.91 4.65
N LEU A 95 -18.45 15.83 3.51
CA LEU A 95 -17.89 15.26 2.29
C LEU A 95 -16.70 16.08 1.78
N VAL A 96 -16.78 17.41 1.81
CA VAL A 96 -15.68 18.31 1.42
C VAL A 96 -14.48 18.15 2.37
N GLU A 97 -14.72 18.06 3.68
CA GLU A 97 -13.66 17.79 4.66
C GLU A 97 -12.98 16.44 4.40
N LEU A 98 -13.77 15.39 4.10
CA LEU A 98 -13.24 14.08 3.79
C LEU A 98 -12.41 14.08 2.51
N ASP A 99 -12.87 14.74 1.46
CA ASP A 99 -12.14 14.86 0.19
C ASP A 99 -10.81 15.60 0.39
N THR A 100 -10.80 16.64 1.22
CA THR A 100 -9.57 17.35 1.63
C THR A 100 -8.63 16.42 2.41
N ALA A 101 -9.17 15.63 3.34
CA ALA A 101 -8.38 14.69 4.13
C ALA A 101 -7.81 13.53 3.29
N LEU A 102 -8.52 13.09 2.25
CA LEU A 102 -8.07 12.10 1.27
C LEU A 102 -6.95 12.67 0.40
N ALA A 103 -7.09 13.90 -0.08
CA ALA A 103 -6.03 14.58 -0.85
C ALA A 103 -4.72 14.73 -0.04
N ALA A 104 -4.83 14.90 1.29
CA ALA A 104 -3.70 14.95 2.21
C ALA A 104 -3.08 13.56 2.54
N ALA A 105 -3.61 12.47 1.99
CA ALA A 105 -3.17 11.10 2.24
C ALA A 105 -2.82 10.33 0.94
N PRO A 106 -1.87 10.82 0.13
CA PRO A 106 -1.53 10.24 -1.17
C PRO A 106 -1.07 8.77 -1.12
N PHE A 107 -0.60 8.27 0.03
CA PHE A 107 -0.22 6.86 0.19
C PHE A 107 -1.37 5.91 -0.19
N LEU A 108 -2.63 6.34 -0.01
CA LEU A 108 -3.81 5.55 -0.36
C LEU A 108 -3.98 5.32 -1.87
N HIS A 109 -3.31 6.09 -2.73
CA HIS A 109 -3.37 5.90 -4.18
C HIS A 109 -2.59 4.66 -4.64
N GLY A 110 -1.51 4.30 -3.93
CA GLY A 110 -0.68 3.13 -4.23
C GLY A 110 -1.14 1.84 -3.56
N VAL A 111 -2.23 1.88 -2.80
CA VAL A 111 -2.75 0.76 -2.02
C VAL A 111 -3.83 0.05 -2.82
N SER A 112 -3.77 -1.28 -2.92
CA SER A 112 -4.72 -2.09 -3.70
C SER A 112 -6.13 -2.11 -3.09
N ALA A 113 -7.08 -2.68 -3.82
CA ALA A 113 -8.40 -2.97 -3.26
C ALA A 113 -8.28 -4.02 -2.15
N LEU A 114 -9.29 -4.06 -1.28
CA LEU A 114 -9.35 -5.03 -0.19
C LEU A 114 -9.95 -6.34 -0.73
N ASP A 115 -9.19 -7.44 -0.64
CA ASP A 115 -9.58 -8.73 -1.24
C ASP A 115 -10.79 -9.38 -0.55
N ALA A 116 -10.92 -9.18 0.76
CA ALA A 116 -12.01 -9.71 1.55
C ALA A 116 -12.35 -8.78 2.71
N ARG A 117 -13.62 -8.80 3.13
CA ARG A 117 -14.10 -8.02 4.27
C ARG A 117 -13.39 -8.47 5.56
N PRO A 118 -12.68 -7.58 6.26
CA PRO A 118 -12.02 -7.91 7.49
C PRO A 118 -13.09 -8.03 8.59
N THR A 119 -13.21 -9.23 9.15
CA THR A 119 -14.15 -9.56 10.24
C THR A 119 -13.45 -9.58 11.59
N VAL A 120 -12.15 -9.90 11.60
CA VAL A 120 -11.30 -9.95 12.80
C VAL A 120 -10.15 -8.95 12.61
N PRO A 121 -9.85 -8.11 13.62
CA PRO A 121 -8.75 -7.17 13.51
C PRO A 121 -7.40 -7.90 13.59
N THR A 122 -6.45 -7.51 12.75
CA THR A 122 -5.04 -7.85 12.94
C THR A 122 -4.49 -7.20 14.22
N ALA A 123 -3.31 -7.61 14.66
CA ALA A 123 -2.64 -6.99 15.80
C ALA A 123 -2.46 -5.47 15.62
N THR A 124 -2.16 -5.02 14.40
CA THR A 124 -2.04 -3.59 14.09
C THR A 124 -3.39 -2.87 14.11
N LEU A 125 -4.44 -3.47 13.51
CA LEU A 125 -5.80 -2.90 13.58
C LEU A 125 -6.33 -2.83 15.02
N SER A 126 -5.87 -3.70 15.92
CA SER A 126 -6.25 -3.67 17.35
C SER A 126 -5.38 -2.74 18.19
N GLY A 127 -4.08 -2.70 17.92
CA GLY A 127 -3.08 -2.09 18.78
C GLY A 127 -2.79 -0.62 18.47
N ASP A 128 -2.83 -0.22 17.21
CA ASP A 128 -2.58 1.18 16.82
C ASP A 128 -3.88 2.00 16.94
N PRO A 129 -3.91 3.11 17.71
CA PRO A 129 -5.13 3.89 17.92
C PRO A 129 -5.76 4.43 16.62
N LEU A 130 -4.98 4.81 15.63
CA LEU A 130 -5.50 5.36 14.36
C LEU A 130 -6.15 4.25 13.53
N TYR A 131 -5.47 3.12 13.39
CA TYR A 131 -6.00 1.96 12.67
C TYR A 131 -7.20 1.32 13.38
N ARG A 132 -7.20 1.34 14.70
CA ARG A 132 -8.34 0.86 15.50
C ARG A 132 -9.59 1.70 15.29
N THR A 133 -9.45 3.02 15.19
CA THR A 133 -10.59 3.89 14.85
C THR A 133 -11.15 3.54 13.49
N VAL A 134 -10.29 3.38 12.48
CA VAL A 134 -10.70 2.95 11.13
C VAL A 134 -11.46 1.63 11.17
N PHE A 135 -10.91 0.63 11.87
CA PHE A 135 -11.53 -0.69 11.95
C PHE A 135 -12.90 -0.63 12.66
N ARG A 136 -13.04 0.17 13.72
CA ARG A 136 -14.33 0.37 14.38
C ARG A 136 -15.34 1.06 13.46
N THR A 137 -14.93 2.11 12.76
CA THR A 137 -15.78 2.77 11.75
C THR A 137 -16.24 1.78 10.69
N TRP A 138 -15.33 0.93 10.19
CA TRP A 138 -15.68 -0.13 9.25
C TRP A 138 -16.74 -1.10 9.81
N LEU A 139 -16.59 -1.57 11.04
CA LEU A 139 -17.57 -2.45 11.66
C LEU A 139 -18.95 -1.79 11.77
N HIS A 140 -19.02 -0.48 12.02
CA HIS A 140 -20.29 0.24 12.09
C HIS A 140 -20.95 0.44 10.73
N LEU A 141 -20.18 0.75 9.68
CA LEU A 141 -20.73 0.92 8.34
C LEU A 141 -21.36 -0.37 7.81
N THR A 142 -20.89 -1.49 8.30
CA THR A 142 -21.03 -2.75 7.60
C THR A 142 -22.00 -3.69 8.33
N ARG A 143 -22.56 -3.22 9.45
CA ARG A 143 -23.80 -3.70 10.07
C ARG A 143 -25.02 -3.20 9.31
#